data_AF-A0A6G5A8Z2-F1
#
_entry.id   AF-A0A6G5A8Z2-F1
#
_cell.length_a   1.000
_cell.length_b   1.000
_cell.length_c   1.000
_cell.angle_alpha   90.00
_cell.angle_beta   90.00
_cell.angle_gamma   90.00
#
_symmetry.space_group_name_H-M   'P 1'
#
loop_
_entity.id
_entity.type
_entity.pdbx_description
1 polymer ?
#
loop_
_entity_poly.entity_id
_entity_poly.type
_entity_poly.pdbx_seq_one_letter_code
_entity_poly.pdbx_strand_id
1 'polypeptide(L)'
;MKSMYLSALFLICACAAYRDDMQMEEPQEAVIRLGLQFVYDKNFSEQALFEVNGSFNAYFSALTTAAQEFFRQHEDPAIRLTLVGSSKLEEEDIVTNTTTEDNRLNASETLNKLETIITWNKTFNGSADVVFLVTGKKLYITESWRTGEWYGLAYPRSICYGYASVGIIHDDGANFNGVRLTALQIGLLLGARKDNGRWGECPEEEEKYLTSSSTGGVKPYLSDCSKASVRDFYYRVKDDDDRLCWNDIPKPALEENIGFPENFYKRFNCDHCHVSEHFRNNTEKGKQINCSLSTINRNIYHWPSTTTDSWHRAAWRRNRWWYKRH
;
A
#
# COMPACT_ATOMS: atom_id res chain seq x y z
N MET A 1 -24.88 86.59 23.59
CA MET A 1 -24.25 87.04 24.85
C MET A 1 -23.41 85.89 25.39
N LYS A 2 -22.07 86.05 25.36
CA LYS A 2 -21.00 85.16 25.89
C LYS A 2 -20.88 83.77 25.22
N SER A 3 -19.71 83.18 24.98
CA SER A 3 -18.31 83.62 24.93
C SER A 3 -17.52 82.44 24.34
N MET A 4 -16.48 82.75 23.58
CA MET A 4 -15.48 81.87 22.95
C MET A 4 -14.72 80.99 23.95
N TYR A 5 -14.14 79.87 23.49
CA TYR A 5 -12.70 79.56 23.60
C TYR A 5 -12.26 78.50 22.54
N LEU A 6 -11.51 79.00 21.54
CA LEU A 6 -10.25 78.50 20.95
C LEU A 6 -10.13 77.00 20.57
N SER A 7 -9.91 76.64 19.29
CA SER A 7 -8.61 76.67 18.55
C SER A 7 -7.50 75.84 19.24
N ALA A 8 -6.67 75.02 18.60
CA ALA A 8 -6.45 74.56 17.23
C ALA A 8 -5.28 73.55 17.31
N LEU A 9 -4.82 73.06 16.14
CA LEU A 9 -3.56 72.34 15.82
C LEU A 9 -3.61 70.80 15.90
N PHE A 10 -3.71 70.12 14.75
CA PHE A 10 -2.69 69.86 13.69
C PHE A 10 -1.80 68.66 14.01
N LEU A 11 -1.94 67.57 13.25
CA LEU A 11 -0.82 66.95 12.52
C LEU A 11 -1.30 65.82 11.60
N ILE A 12 -1.08 66.04 10.30
CA ILE A 12 -1.05 65.04 9.24
C ILE A 12 0.18 64.15 9.51
N CYS A 13 0.05 62.82 9.49
CA CYS A 13 1.19 61.97 9.14
C CYS A 13 0.74 60.64 8.53
N ALA A 14 1.50 60.24 7.52
CA ALA A 14 1.25 59.17 6.57
C ALA A 14 1.14 57.79 7.21
N CYS A 15 0.35 56.92 6.57
CA CYS A 15 0.75 55.54 6.28
C CYS A 15 -0.03 55.03 5.06
N ALA A 16 0.29 55.58 3.89
CA ALA A 16 0.36 54.78 2.67
C ALA A 16 1.59 53.87 2.79
N ALA A 17 1.52 52.87 3.67
CA ALA A 17 2.53 51.83 3.90
C ALA A 17 1.95 50.79 4.87
N TYR A 18 0.81 50.19 4.51
CA TYR A 18 0.40 48.91 5.10
C TYR A 18 -0.53 48.19 4.10
N ARG A 19 -0.04 48.05 2.87
CA ARG A 19 -0.35 46.86 2.07
C ARG A 19 0.68 45.83 2.53
N ASP A 20 0.43 45.20 3.66
CA ASP A 20 0.98 43.87 3.86
C ASP A 20 0.35 43.03 2.75
N ASP A 21 1.20 42.46 1.92
CA ASP A 21 0.85 41.39 0.99
C ASP A 21 0.19 40.28 1.81
N MET A 22 -1.13 40.31 1.95
CA MET A 22 -1.90 39.09 2.11
C MET A 22 -1.81 38.35 0.78
N GLN A 23 -0.67 37.70 0.55
CA GLN A 23 -0.66 36.47 -0.22
C GLN A 23 -1.60 35.55 0.54
N MET A 24 -2.84 35.42 0.05
CA MET A 24 -3.58 34.18 0.26
C MET A 24 -2.68 33.10 -0.34
N GLU A 25 -1.89 32.44 0.51
CA GLU A 25 -1.29 31.16 0.15
C GLU A 25 -2.42 30.30 -0.36
N GLU A 26 -2.38 29.97 -1.65
CA GLU A 26 -3.22 28.95 -2.22
C GLU A 26 -3.05 27.71 -1.33
N PRO A 27 -4.14 27.08 -0.83
CA PRO A 27 -4.01 25.98 0.11
C PRO A 27 -3.12 24.92 -0.54
N GLN A 28 -1.91 24.75 0.00
CA GLN A 28 -1.02 23.71 -0.48
C GLN A 28 -1.77 22.40 -0.30
N GLU A 29 -2.01 21.68 -1.38
CA GLU A 29 -2.79 20.45 -1.35
C GLU A 29 -2.18 19.53 -0.28
N ALA A 30 -3.00 19.08 0.68
CA ALA A 30 -2.55 18.22 1.75
C ALA A 30 -2.16 16.87 1.11
N VAL A 31 -0.87 16.56 1.08
CA VAL A 31 -0.34 15.37 0.40
C VAL A 31 0.70 14.70 1.29
N ILE A 32 0.61 13.37 1.38
CA ILE A 32 1.61 12.49 1.95
C ILE A 32 2.34 11.80 0.79
N ARG A 33 3.66 12.02 0.67
CA ARG A 33 4.51 11.38 -0.35
C ARG A 33 5.40 10.35 0.33
N LEU A 34 5.34 9.09 -0.09
CA LEU A 34 6.14 8.02 0.51
C LEU A 34 7.03 7.34 -0.53
N GLY A 35 8.33 7.29 -0.25
CA GLY A 35 9.32 6.46 -0.91
C GLY A 35 9.32 5.04 -0.33
N LEU A 36 9.04 4.05 -1.19
CA LEU A 36 9.01 2.64 -0.82
C LEU A 36 10.26 1.92 -1.35
N GLN A 37 10.98 1.25 -0.46
CA GLN A 37 12.07 0.32 -0.81
C GLN A 37 11.58 -1.11 -0.59
N PHE A 38 11.79 -1.98 -1.58
CA PHE A 38 11.53 -3.41 -1.41
C PHE A 38 12.84 -4.17 -1.24
N VAL A 39 13.02 -4.81 -0.08
CA VAL A 39 14.09 -5.78 0.14
C VAL A 39 13.52 -7.17 -0.02
N TYR A 40 14.10 -8.02 -0.87
CA TYR A 40 13.54 -9.34 -1.17
C TYR A 40 14.44 -10.48 -0.71
N ASP A 41 13.83 -11.54 -0.21
CA ASP A 41 14.55 -12.74 0.22
C ASP A 41 14.89 -13.68 -0.95
N LYS A 42 15.73 -14.67 -0.65
CA LYS A 42 16.10 -15.72 -1.60
C LYS A 42 14.88 -16.44 -2.17
N ASN A 43 13.89 -16.75 -1.33
CA ASN A 43 12.69 -17.48 -1.74
C ASN A 43 11.86 -16.72 -2.78
N PHE A 44 11.76 -15.39 -2.69
CA PHE A 44 11.14 -14.53 -3.69
C PHE A 44 11.96 -14.58 -4.98
N SER A 45 13.27 -14.30 -4.89
CA SER A 45 14.13 -14.19 -6.08
C SER A 45 14.19 -15.48 -6.91
N GLU A 46 14.12 -16.65 -6.26
CA GLU A 46 14.16 -17.96 -6.94
C GLU A 46 12.83 -18.32 -7.62
N GLN A 47 11.71 -17.73 -7.21
CA GLN A 47 10.38 -18.08 -7.75
C GLN A 47 9.78 -17.01 -8.65
N ALA A 48 10.26 -15.77 -8.56
CA ALA A 48 9.82 -14.68 -9.42
C ALA A 48 9.97 -15.05 -10.90
N LEU A 49 8.95 -14.73 -11.71
CA LEU A 49 8.93 -15.10 -13.13
C LEU A 49 9.51 -14.02 -14.04
N PHE A 50 9.58 -12.79 -13.53
CA PHE A 50 9.90 -11.62 -14.33
C PHE A 50 11.01 -10.82 -13.68
N GLU A 51 12.07 -10.58 -14.44
CA GLU A 51 13.20 -9.75 -14.08
C GLU A 51 13.55 -8.87 -15.27
N VAL A 52 13.89 -7.60 -15.01
CA VAL A 52 14.25 -6.63 -16.06
C VAL A 52 15.62 -6.06 -15.72
N ASN A 53 16.59 -6.25 -16.62
CA ASN A 53 17.95 -5.74 -16.46
C ASN A 53 18.64 -6.13 -15.14
N GLY A 54 18.42 -7.37 -14.66
CA GLY A 54 19.03 -7.85 -13.41
C GLY A 54 18.40 -7.29 -12.13
N SER A 55 17.18 -6.75 -12.22
CA SER A 55 16.48 -6.11 -11.10
C SER A 55 14.97 -6.37 -11.16
N PHE A 56 14.34 -6.29 -9.99
CA PHE A 56 12.88 -6.34 -9.85
C PHE A 56 12.24 -4.94 -9.76
N ASN A 57 12.98 -3.86 -10.01
CA ASN A 57 12.44 -2.48 -9.95
C ASN A 57 11.21 -2.30 -10.86
N ALA A 58 11.21 -2.88 -12.06
CA ALA A 58 10.07 -2.76 -12.95
C ALA A 58 8.82 -3.46 -12.38
N TYR A 59 9.01 -4.63 -11.77
CA TYR A 59 7.94 -5.37 -11.10
C TYR A 59 7.42 -4.58 -9.90
N PHE A 60 8.31 -4.16 -8.98
CA PHE A 60 7.90 -3.43 -7.79
C PHE A 60 7.31 -2.05 -8.10
N SER A 61 7.68 -1.41 -9.22
CA SER A 61 7.06 -0.16 -9.66
C SER A 61 5.59 -0.37 -10.04
N ALA A 62 5.27 -1.48 -10.72
CA ALA A 62 3.89 -1.85 -11.02
C ALA A 62 3.11 -2.26 -9.75
N LEU A 63 3.76 -2.96 -8.82
CA LEU A 63 3.19 -3.31 -7.52
C LEU A 63 2.84 -2.04 -6.72
N THR A 64 3.76 -1.08 -6.62
CA THR A 64 3.55 0.21 -5.94
C THR A 64 2.42 0.99 -6.57
N THR A 65 2.36 1.05 -7.89
CA THR A 65 1.27 1.73 -8.62
C THR A 65 -0.08 1.09 -8.30
N ALA A 66 -0.17 -0.24 -8.28
CA ALA A 66 -1.38 -0.95 -7.92
C ALA A 66 -1.77 -0.77 -6.43
N ALA A 67 -0.78 -0.68 -5.53
CA ALA A 67 -1.03 -0.42 -4.11
C ALA A 67 -1.55 1.01 -3.88
N GLN A 68 -1.07 2.00 -4.65
CA GLN A 68 -1.54 3.39 -4.56
C GLN A 68 -3.04 3.51 -4.85
N GLU A 69 -3.59 2.70 -5.76
CA GLU A 69 -5.02 2.74 -6.10
C GLU A 69 -5.95 2.44 -4.92
N PHE A 70 -5.45 1.77 -3.88
CA PHE A 70 -6.22 1.54 -2.66
C PHE A 70 -6.51 2.84 -1.90
N PHE A 71 -5.79 3.92 -2.22
CA PHE A 71 -5.94 5.24 -1.63
C PHE A 71 -6.57 6.26 -2.59
N ARG A 72 -7.05 5.85 -3.77
CA ARG A 72 -7.64 6.76 -4.78
C ARG A 72 -8.86 7.56 -4.30
N GLN A 73 -9.50 7.13 -3.20
CA GLN A 73 -10.65 7.79 -2.58
C GLN A 73 -10.27 8.60 -1.32
N HIS A 74 -8.97 8.79 -1.08
CA HIS A 74 -8.45 9.56 0.03
C HIS A 74 -7.76 10.81 -0.55
N GLU A 75 -8.49 11.92 -0.59
CA GLU A 75 -8.07 13.18 -1.22
C GLU A 75 -7.55 14.21 -0.21
N ASP A 76 -7.69 13.94 1.09
CA ASP A 76 -7.34 14.89 2.16
C ASP A 76 -6.84 14.17 3.42
N PRO A 77 -5.50 13.97 3.57
CA PRO A 77 -4.49 14.23 2.54
C PRO A 77 -4.48 13.18 1.42
N ALA A 78 -4.10 13.57 0.20
CA ALA A 78 -3.82 12.61 -0.86
C ALA A 78 -2.58 11.78 -0.55
N ILE A 79 -2.60 10.49 -0.83
CA ILE A 79 -1.48 9.57 -0.57
C ILE A 79 -0.81 9.20 -1.90
N ARG A 80 0.50 9.49 -2.00
CA ARG A 80 1.32 9.24 -3.19
C ARG A 80 2.46 8.30 -2.84
N LEU A 81 2.60 7.21 -3.59
CA LEU A 81 3.60 6.18 -3.37
C LEU A 81 4.57 6.14 -4.54
N THR A 82 5.86 6.12 -4.24
CA THR A 82 6.93 6.06 -5.22
C THR A 82 7.85 4.90 -4.88
N LEU A 83 8.14 4.02 -5.84
CA LEU A 83 9.24 3.07 -5.67
C LEU A 83 10.56 3.83 -5.70
N VAL A 84 11.37 3.77 -4.64
CA VAL A 84 12.71 4.36 -4.60
C VAL A 84 13.81 3.35 -4.93
N GLY A 85 13.53 2.06 -4.74
CA GLY A 85 14.41 0.99 -5.19
C GLY A 85 13.98 -0.40 -4.74
N SER A 86 14.75 -1.39 -5.20
CA SER A 86 14.70 -2.74 -4.67
C SER A 86 16.09 -3.34 -4.57
N SER A 87 16.28 -4.23 -3.61
CA SER A 87 17.56 -4.91 -3.39
C SER A 87 17.33 -6.28 -2.74
N LYS A 88 18.31 -7.16 -2.87
CA LYS A 88 18.29 -8.41 -2.12
C LYS A 88 18.47 -8.13 -0.63
N LEU A 89 17.83 -8.92 0.22
CA LEU A 89 18.06 -8.91 1.66
C LEU A 89 19.50 -9.37 1.95
N GLU A 90 20.27 -8.53 2.64
CA GLU A 90 21.66 -8.85 3.00
C GLU A 90 21.72 -9.90 4.12
N GLU A 91 20.90 -9.73 5.15
CA GLU A 91 20.81 -10.62 6.32
C GLU A 91 19.72 -11.69 6.14
N GLU A 92 19.94 -12.64 5.22
CA GLU A 92 19.02 -13.77 4.95
C GLU A 92 18.73 -14.64 6.19
N ASP A 93 19.63 -14.61 7.18
CA ASP A 93 19.47 -15.33 8.45
C ASP A 93 18.24 -14.89 9.24
N ILE A 94 17.70 -13.68 8.99
CA ILE A 94 16.42 -13.28 9.58
C ILE A 94 15.31 -14.21 9.11
N VAL A 95 15.24 -14.50 7.82
CA VAL A 95 14.20 -15.32 7.20
C VAL A 95 14.35 -16.76 7.63
N THR A 96 15.57 -17.32 7.58
CA THR A 96 15.81 -18.71 7.99
C THR A 96 15.49 -18.93 9.46
N ASN A 97 15.91 -18.02 10.35
CA ASN A 97 15.71 -18.14 11.79
C ASN A 97 14.28 -17.85 12.27
N THR A 98 13.42 -17.32 11.41
CA THR A 98 12.01 -17.03 11.74
C THR A 98 11.03 -17.82 10.89
N THR A 99 11.53 -18.79 10.11
CA THR A 99 10.67 -19.74 9.40
C THR A 99 10.12 -20.77 10.38
N THR A 100 8.81 -20.96 10.36
CA THR A 100 8.09 -21.96 11.17
C THR A 100 8.29 -23.37 10.62
N GLU A 101 7.97 -24.39 11.42
CA GLU A 101 8.07 -25.80 11.02
C GLU A 101 7.24 -26.14 9.77
N ASP A 102 6.11 -25.46 9.56
CA ASP A 102 5.25 -25.61 8.37
C ASP A 102 5.71 -24.76 7.18
N ASN A 103 6.96 -24.28 7.19
CA ASN A 103 7.60 -23.52 6.12
C ASN A 103 6.89 -22.20 5.77
N ARG A 104 6.32 -21.55 6.78
CA ARG A 104 5.81 -20.18 6.70
C ARG A 104 6.79 -19.24 7.39
N LEU A 105 6.70 -17.96 7.07
CA LEU A 105 7.52 -16.96 7.74
C LEU A 105 6.75 -16.41 8.95
N ASN A 106 7.29 -16.52 10.16
CA ASN A 106 6.70 -15.93 11.36
C ASN A 106 6.83 -14.40 11.29
N ALA A 107 5.80 -13.76 10.75
CA ALA A 107 5.85 -12.35 10.39
C ALA A 107 6.14 -11.44 11.59
N SER A 108 5.67 -11.80 12.79
CA SER A 108 5.93 -11.00 14.00
C SER A 108 7.39 -11.01 14.41
N GLU A 109 8.03 -12.17 14.42
CA GLU A 109 9.44 -12.29 14.79
C GLU A 109 10.34 -11.69 13.71
N THR A 110 10.01 -11.93 12.43
CA THR A 110 10.75 -11.38 11.29
C THR A 110 10.69 -9.85 11.29
N LEU A 111 9.49 -9.26 11.46
CA LEU A 111 9.31 -7.82 11.41
C LEU A 111 10.09 -7.12 12.53
N ASN A 112 10.10 -7.67 13.76
CA ASN A 112 10.87 -7.12 14.87
C ASN A 112 12.39 -7.12 14.60
N LYS A 113 12.91 -8.20 13.99
CA LYS A 113 14.33 -8.27 13.58
C LYS A 113 14.64 -7.27 12.47
N LEU A 114 13.75 -7.16 11.47
CA LEU A 114 13.88 -6.21 10.37
C LEU A 114 13.86 -4.76 10.89
N GLU A 115 12.93 -4.43 11.78
CA GLU A 115 12.83 -3.11 12.41
C GLU A 115 14.11 -2.76 13.16
N THR A 116 14.67 -3.72 13.92
CA THR A 116 15.95 -3.56 14.60
C THR A 116 17.06 -3.22 13.59
N ILE A 117 17.16 -3.95 12.49
CA ILE A 117 18.20 -3.70 11.50
C ILE A 117 18.00 -2.35 10.82
N ILE A 118 16.81 -2.04 10.32
CA ILE A 118 16.54 -0.77 9.62
C ILE A 118 16.72 0.43 10.56
N THR A 119 16.36 0.29 11.85
CA THR A 119 16.54 1.36 12.85
C THR A 119 18.00 1.60 13.21
N TRP A 120 18.87 0.58 13.16
CA TRP A 120 20.27 0.70 13.62
C TRP A 120 21.33 0.63 12.51
N ASN A 121 20.94 0.31 11.27
CA ASN A 121 21.83 0.21 10.13
C ASN A 121 22.09 1.60 9.51
N LYS A 122 23.16 2.26 9.96
CA LYS A 122 23.62 3.56 9.44
C LYS A 122 23.98 3.57 7.94
N THR A 123 24.10 2.41 7.32
CA THR A 123 24.39 2.25 5.88
C THR A 123 23.12 2.27 5.03
N PHE A 124 21.93 2.26 5.64
CA PHE A 124 20.67 2.50 4.92
C PHE A 124 20.64 3.95 4.43
N ASN A 125 20.96 4.14 3.14
CA ASN A 125 21.03 5.45 2.52
C ASN A 125 19.60 5.99 2.31
N GLY A 126 19.23 6.96 3.16
CA GLY A 126 17.87 7.40 3.46
C GLY A 126 17.15 8.14 2.35
N SER A 127 16.57 7.39 1.41
CA SER A 127 15.54 7.91 0.49
C SER A 127 14.21 7.17 0.58
N ALA A 128 14.13 6.14 1.43
CA ALA A 128 12.91 5.40 1.65
C ALA A 128 12.31 5.77 3.00
N ASP A 129 11.01 6.02 2.99
CA ASP A 129 10.21 6.23 4.19
C ASP A 129 9.72 4.90 4.76
N VAL A 130 9.53 3.91 3.86
CA VAL A 130 9.07 2.58 4.20
C VAL A 130 9.90 1.51 3.50
N VAL A 131 10.35 0.52 4.27
CA VAL A 131 11.04 -0.67 3.78
C VAL A 131 10.13 -1.87 3.92
N PHE A 132 9.80 -2.51 2.80
CA PHE A 132 9.08 -3.77 2.79
C PHE A 132 10.04 -4.94 2.58
N LEU A 133 10.03 -5.91 3.51
CA LEU A 133 10.55 -7.24 3.24
C LEU A 133 9.55 -8.02 2.39
N VAL A 134 9.98 -8.44 1.21
CA VAL A 134 9.23 -9.29 0.29
C VAL A 134 9.74 -10.71 0.40
N THR A 135 8.85 -11.62 0.79
CA THR A 135 9.19 -13.04 0.89
C THR A 135 8.38 -13.90 -0.07
N GLY A 136 9.06 -14.89 -0.65
CA GLY A 136 8.38 -15.94 -1.38
C GLY A 136 7.59 -16.92 -0.51
N LYS A 137 7.78 -16.90 0.82
CA LYS A 137 7.07 -17.74 1.79
C LYS A 137 5.74 -17.10 2.19
N LYS A 138 4.73 -17.93 2.47
CA LYS A 138 3.48 -17.46 3.08
C LYS A 138 3.76 -16.94 4.48
N LEU A 139 3.11 -15.84 4.86
CA LEU A 139 3.25 -15.25 6.19
C LEU A 139 2.38 -15.95 7.23
N TYR A 140 2.93 -16.24 8.39
CA TYR A 140 2.18 -16.59 9.60
C TYR A 140 1.96 -15.31 10.42
N ILE A 141 0.72 -14.79 10.36
CA ILE A 141 0.26 -13.59 11.08
C ILE A 141 -0.72 -14.05 12.15
N THR A 142 -0.62 -13.50 13.35
CA THR A 142 -1.53 -13.85 14.46
C THR A 142 -2.35 -12.64 14.89
N GLU A 143 -3.58 -12.89 15.34
CA GLU A 143 -4.43 -11.86 15.92
C GLU A 143 -4.62 -12.11 17.40
N SER A 144 -4.40 -11.09 18.22
CA SER A 144 -4.69 -11.13 19.64
C SER A 144 -6.19 -11.28 19.87
N TRP A 145 -6.61 -12.36 20.52
CA TRP A 145 -8.01 -12.55 20.91
C TRP A 145 -8.48 -11.43 21.85
N ARG A 146 -7.60 -10.92 22.72
CA ARG A 146 -7.92 -9.91 23.74
C ARG A 146 -7.95 -8.49 23.17
N THR A 147 -6.98 -8.12 22.33
CA THR A 147 -6.81 -6.73 21.87
C THR A 147 -7.18 -6.53 20.40
N GLY A 148 -7.13 -7.59 19.58
CA GLY A 148 -7.28 -7.48 18.12
C GLY A 148 -6.06 -6.96 17.42
N GLU A 149 -4.92 -6.98 18.13
CA GLU A 149 -3.67 -6.63 17.53
C GLU A 149 -3.25 -7.68 16.49
N TRP A 150 -2.74 -7.21 15.36
CA TRP A 150 -2.27 -8.07 14.28
C TRP A 150 -0.76 -8.15 14.35
N TYR A 151 -0.26 -9.22 14.96
CA TYR A 151 1.17 -9.44 15.08
C TYR A 151 1.76 -9.92 13.75
N GLY A 152 2.77 -9.20 13.27
CA GLY A 152 3.41 -9.44 11.98
C GLY A 152 2.95 -8.51 10.86
N LEU A 153 2.31 -7.39 11.20
CA LEU A 153 2.05 -6.27 10.30
C LEU A 153 2.68 -5.00 10.87
N ALA A 154 2.87 -4.00 10.01
CA ALA A 154 3.36 -2.69 10.40
C ALA A 154 2.57 -2.07 11.56
N TYR A 155 3.29 -1.47 12.52
CA TYR A 155 2.67 -0.87 13.70
C TYR A 155 1.85 0.37 13.31
N PRO A 156 0.62 0.54 13.83
CA PRO A 156 -0.18 1.70 13.48
C PRO A 156 0.46 3.03 13.93
N ARG A 157 0.37 4.07 13.09
CA ARG A 157 0.91 5.43 13.37
C ARG A 157 2.42 5.50 13.62
N SER A 158 3.21 4.57 13.09
CA SER A 158 4.68 4.57 13.22
C SER A 158 5.44 5.03 11.99
N ILE A 159 4.75 5.62 11.01
CA ILE A 159 5.40 6.26 9.87
C ILE A 159 6.36 7.36 10.30
N CYS A 160 7.50 7.49 9.60
CA CYS A 160 8.56 8.45 9.91
C CYS A 160 9.20 8.28 11.30
N TYR A 161 9.11 7.08 11.88
CA TYR A 161 9.87 6.73 13.08
C TYR A 161 11.17 6.00 12.72
N GLY A 162 12.30 6.48 13.25
CA GLY A 162 13.62 5.92 12.91
C GLY A 162 14.10 6.35 11.53
N TYR A 163 14.91 5.51 10.86
CA TYR A 163 15.39 5.79 9.50
C TYR A 163 14.35 5.47 8.42
N ALA A 164 13.53 4.44 8.66
CA ALA A 164 12.40 4.07 7.81
C ALA A 164 11.48 3.15 8.61
N SER A 165 10.18 3.25 8.36
CA SER A 165 9.21 2.29 8.90
C SER A 165 9.31 0.98 8.14
N VAL A 166 8.94 -0.13 8.77
CA VAL A 166 9.06 -1.45 8.16
C VAL A 166 7.72 -2.13 7.96
N GLY A 167 7.64 -2.94 6.91
CA GLY A 167 6.53 -3.84 6.64
C GLY A 167 7.02 -5.16 6.06
N ILE A 168 6.13 -6.16 6.02
CA ILE A 168 6.45 -7.47 5.45
C ILE A 168 5.32 -7.99 4.57
N ILE A 169 5.64 -8.45 3.37
CA ILE A 169 4.66 -8.99 2.43
C ILE A 169 5.07 -10.36 1.90
N HIS A 170 4.08 -11.20 1.67
CA HIS A 170 4.24 -12.33 0.77
C HIS A 170 3.94 -11.87 -0.65
N ASP A 171 4.89 -12.08 -1.56
CA ASP A 171 4.67 -11.92 -2.98
C ASP A 171 5.33 -13.08 -3.75
N ASP A 172 4.71 -13.54 -4.84
CA ASP A 172 5.26 -14.62 -5.65
C ASP A 172 6.11 -14.16 -6.84
N GLY A 173 6.29 -12.85 -7.04
CA GLY A 173 7.06 -12.28 -8.13
C GLY A 173 6.42 -12.54 -9.51
N ALA A 174 5.13 -12.87 -9.53
CA ALA A 174 4.42 -13.25 -10.74
C ALA A 174 3.03 -12.61 -10.85
N ASN A 175 2.20 -12.66 -9.81
CA ASN A 175 0.79 -12.25 -9.87
C ASN A 175 0.45 -11.01 -9.02
N PHE A 176 1.45 -10.35 -8.44
CA PHE A 176 1.27 -9.16 -7.60
C PHE A 176 0.37 -9.41 -6.37
N ASN A 177 0.34 -10.63 -5.83
CA ASN A 177 -0.45 -10.97 -4.63
C ASN A 177 -0.03 -10.19 -3.38
N GLY A 178 1.15 -9.56 -3.36
CA GLY A 178 1.59 -8.67 -2.29
C GLY A 178 0.90 -7.31 -2.24
N VAL A 179 0.28 -6.85 -3.34
CA VAL A 179 -0.30 -5.48 -3.46
C VAL A 179 -1.22 -5.11 -2.30
N ARG A 180 -2.17 -5.99 -1.96
CA ARG A 180 -3.16 -5.73 -0.91
C ARG A 180 -2.49 -5.55 0.45
N LEU A 181 -1.49 -6.36 0.73
CA LEU A 181 -0.81 -6.35 2.02
C LEU A 181 0.16 -5.17 2.15
N THR A 182 0.73 -4.71 1.03
CA THR A 182 1.46 -3.43 0.95
C THR A 182 0.51 -2.27 1.27
N ALA A 183 -0.63 -2.18 0.60
CA ALA A 183 -1.61 -1.12 0.84
C ALA A 183 -2.14 -1.14 2.28
N LEU A 184 -2.47 -2.33 2.81
CA LEU A 184 -2.93 -2.47 4.20
C LEU A 184 -1.91 -1.90 5.18
N GLN A 185 -0.64 -2.29 5.05
CA GLN A 185 0.40 -1.85 5.98
C GLN A 185 0.72 -0.36 5.85
N ILE A 186 0.70 0.20 4.64
CA ILE A 186 0.80 1.65 4.46
C ILE A 186 -0.37 2.36 5.16
N GLY A 187 -1.59 1.84 5.02
CA GLY A 187 -2.74 2.37 5.76
C GLY A 187 -2.52 2.37 7.27
N LEU A 188 -2.04 1.25 7.83
CA LEU A 188 -1.73 1.14 9.27
C LEU A 188 -0.65 2.15 9.69
N LEU A 189 0.48 2.21 8.96
CA LEU A 189 1.57 3.16 9.20
C LEU A 189 1.07 4.61 9.25
N LEU A 190 0.16 4.97 8.34
CA LEU A 190 -0.49 6.28 8.26
C LEU A 190 -1.64 6.48 9.25
N GLY A 191 -1.89 5.51 10.14
CA GLY A 191 -2.84 5.65 11.23
C GLY A 191 -4.28 5.26 10.91
N ALA A 192 -4.51 4.51 9.83
CA ALA A 192 -5.80 3.88 9.58
C ALA A 192 -6.16 2.94 10.75
N ARG A 193 -7.40 3.04 11.21
CA ARG A 193 -7.97 2.11 12.20
C ARG A 193 -8.45 0.84 11.51
N LYS A 194 -8.61 -0.22 12.30
CA LYS A 194 -9.10 -1.52 11.85
C LYS A 194 -10.62 -1.50 11.79
N ASP A 195 -11.22 -2.05 10.75
CA ASP A 195 -12.69 -2.19 10.61
C ASP A 195 -13.15 -3.53 11.22
N ASN A 196 -12.92 -3.70 12.51
CA ASN A 196 -13.11 -4.99 13.22
C ASN A 196 -14.05 -4.90 14.43
N GLY A 197 -14.70 -3.76 14.65
CA GLY A 197 -15.68 -3.56 15.70
C GLY A 197 -15.11 -3.56 17.12
N ARG A 198 -13.78 -3.55 17.30
CA ARG A 198 -13.15 -3.52 18.62
C ARG A 198 -13.10 -2.11 19.20
N TRP A 199 -12.96 -2.02 20.51
CA TRP A 199 -12.89 -0.74 21.21
C TRP A 199 -11.70 0.10 20.71
N GLY A 200 -11.97 1.37 20.36
CA GLY A 200 -10.97 2.29 19.81
C GLY A 200 -10.75 2.16 18.31
N GLU A 201 -11.28 1.11 17.68
CA GLU A 201 -11.20 0.84 16.25
C GLU A 201 -12.50 1.25 15.53
N CYS A 202 -12.55 1.02 14.22
CA CYS A 202 -13.74 1.30 13.41
C CYS A 202 -14.80 0.19 13.56
N PRO A 203 -16.09 0.53 13.37
CA PRO A 203 -17.15 -0.47 13.32
C PRO A 203 -16.83 -1.59 12.32
N GLU A 204 -17.28 -2.80 12.62
CA GLU A 204 -17.22 -3.88 11.63
C GLU A 204 -18.29 -3.63 10.57
N GLU A 205 -17.87 -3.65 9.30
CA GLU A 205 -18.73 -3.37 8.15
C GLU A 205 -18.90 -4.63 7.30
N GLU A 206 -20.12 -4.90 6.83
CA GLU A 206 -20.42 -6.06 5.98
C GLU A 206 -19.61 -6.07 4.68
N GLU A 207 -19.29 -4.88 4.16
CA GLU A 207 -18.57 -4.71 2.91
C GLU A 207 -17.12 -5.22 2.95
N LYS A 208 -16.52 -5.36 4.15
CA LYS A 208 -15.14 -5.80 4.37
C LYS A 208 -14.12 -4.96 3.59
N TYR A 209 -13.86 -3.75 4.10
CA TYR A 209 -12.87 -2.79 3.62
C TYR A 209 -11.43 -3.26 3.78
N LEU A 210 -10.47 -2.52 3.21
CA LEU A 210 -9.05 -2.85 3.25
C LEU A 210 -8.60 -3.21 4.68
N THR A 211 -9.06 -2.49 5.69
CA THR A 211 -8.67 -2.67 7.10
C THR A 211 -9.58 -3.62 7.90
N SER A 212 -10.40 -4.46 7.26
CA SER A 212 -11.30 -5.40 7.96
C SER A 212 -10.65 -6.71 8.42
N SER A 213 -9.44 -7.05 7.95
CA SER A 213 -8.72 -8.25 8.39
C SER A 213 -7.21 -8.11 8.24
N SER A 214 -6.45 -9.00 8.89
CA SER A 214 -4.98 -9.03 8.83
C SER A 214 -4.40 -9.38 7.45
N THR A 215 -5.23 -9.84 6.51
CA THR A 215 -4.86 -10.06 5.10
C THR A 215 -5.48 -9.02 4.15
N GLY A 216 -6.21 -8.07 4.73
CA GLY A 216 -7.05 -7.10 4.04
C GLY A 216 -8.42 -7.66 3.64
N GLY A 217 -9.45 -6.81 3.71
CA GLY A 217 -10.79 -7.15 3.24
C GLY A 217 -10.91 -7.12 1.71
N VAL A 218 -12.08 -7.49 1.18
CA VAL A 218 -12.29 -7.65 -0.26
C VAL A 218 -12.35 -6.32 -1.01
N LYS A 219 -12.83 -5.24 -0.37
CA LYS A 219 -12.90 -3.92 -1.02
C LYS A 219 -11.51 -3.29 -1.05
N PRO A 220 -11.07 -2.81 -2.23
CA PRO A 220 -9.72 -2.29 -2.40
C PRO A 220 -9.63 -0.81 -2.00
N TYR A 221 -10.18 -0.44 -0.85
CA TYR A 221 -10.12 0.92 -0.32
C TYR A 221 -10.45 0.93 1.19
N LEU A 222 -10.02 1.99 1.86
CA LEU A 222 -10.32 2.24 3.28
C LEU A 222 -11.80 2.62 3.47
N SER A 223 -12.37 2.22 4.61
CA SER A 223 -13.68 2.72 5.05
C SER A 223 -13.62 4.23 5.36
N ASP A 224 -14.78 4.88 5.47
CA ASP A 224 -14.83 6.29 5.85
C ASP A 224 -14.23 6.54 7.25
N CYS A 225 -14.46 5.62 8.19
CA CYS A 225 -13.86 5.69 9.52
C CYS A 225 -12.33 5.57 9.47
N SER A 226 -11.80 4.63 8.69
CA SER A 226 -10.35 4.44 8.56
C SER A 226 -9.69 5.62 7.86
N LYS A 227 -10.32 6.17 6.79
CA LYS A 227 -9.86 7.41 6.13
C LYS A 227 -9.83 8.58 7.11
N ALA A 228 -10.87 8.73 7.94
CA ALA A 228 -10.93 9.78 8.95
C ALA A 228 -9.82 9.64 10.00
N SER A 229 -9.44 8.41 10.39
CA SER A 229 -8.32 8.19 11.32
C SER A 229 -6.96 8.55 10.71
N VAL A 230 -6.74 8.27 9.42
CA VAL A 230 -5.55 8.74 8.69
C VAL A 230 -5.50 10.26 8.65
N ARG A 231 -6.64 10.91 8.34
CA ARG A 231 -6.75 12.38 8.33
C ARG A 231 -6.42 12.98 9.70
N ASP A 232 -7.03 12.47 10.76
CA ASP A 232 -6.78 12.91 12.13
C ASP A 232 -5.30 12.75 12.53
N PHE A 233 -4.67 11.64 12.14
CA PHE A 233 -3.25 11.45 12.36
C PHE A 233 -2.41 12.49 11.62
N TYR A 234 -2.64 12.70 10.32
CA TYR A 234 -1.94 13.70 9.51
C TYR A 234 -2.01 15.10 10.14
N TYR A 235 -3.21 15.61 10.39
CA TYR A 235 -3.39 16.97 10.91
C TYR A 235 -2.84 17.17 12.32
N ARG A 236 -2.66 16.10 13.08
CA ARG A 236 -2.04 16.14 14.41
C ARG A 236 -0.53 16.31 14.35
N VAL A 237 0.12 15.78 13.31
CA VAL A 237 1.59 15.74 13.21
C VAL A 237 2.15 16.62 12.10
N LYS A 238 1.32 17.14 11.19
CA LYS A 238 1.75 17.87 9.98
C LYS A 238 2.65 19.10 10.22
N ASP A 239 2.60 19.68 11.42
CA ASP A 239 3.37 20.87 11.79
C ASP A 239 4.70 20.53 12.48
N ASP A 240 5.03 19.23 12.63
CA ASP A 240 6.27 18.73 13.24
C ASP A 240 7.35 18.45 12.19
N ASP A 241 7.79 19.50 11.49
CA ASP A 241 8.63 19.42 10.28
C ASP A 241 9.91 18.60 10.45
N ASP A 242 10.53 18.64 11.65
CA ASP A 242 11.77 17.91 11.95
C ASP A 242 11.57 16.38 12.05
N ARG A 243 10.32 15.90 12.11
CA ARG A 243 10.00 14.47 12.24
C ARG A 243 9.32 13.88 11.00
N LEU A 244 8.87 14.69 10.05
CA LEU A 244 8.09 14.21 8.91
C LEU A 244 8.96 13.87 7.72
N CYS A 245 9.07 12.57 7.46
CA CYS A 245 9.76 12.02 6.30
C CYS A 245 9.02 12.25 4.97
N TRP A 246 7.69 12.46 4.98
CA TRP A 246 6.88 12.53 3.75
C TRP A 246 6.78 13.92 3.08
N ASN A 247 7.53 14.90 3.58
CA ASN A 247 7.51 16.28 3.07
C ASN A 247 8.41 16.46 1.83
N ASP A 248 9.32 15.52 1.58
CA ASP A 248 10.15 15.52 0.40
C ASP A 248 9.42 14.92 -0.82
N ILE A 249 10.09 14.94 -1.97
CA ILE A 249 9.62 14.30 -3.20
C ILE A 249 10.53 13.10 -3.45
N PRO A 250 10.06 11.87 -3.16
CA PRO A 250 10.87 10.69 -3.35
C PRO A 250 11.31 10.54 -4.80
N LYS A 251 12.59 10.26 -5.01
CA LYS A 251 13.14 10.04 -6.35
C LYS A 251 12.80 8.63 -6.83
N PRO A 252 12.13 8.47 -7.99
CA PRO A 252 11.76 7.15 -8.48
C PRO A 252 12.99 6.31 -8.87
N ALA A 253 12.91 5.00 -8.62
CA ALA A 253 13.93 4.02 -8.98
C ALA A 253 14.13 3.86 -10.49
N LEU A 254 13.12 4.25 -11.27
CA LEU A 254 13.08 4.17 -12.73
C LEU A 254 12.61 5.51 -13.27
N GLU A 255 13.26 5.99 -14.34
CA GLU A 255 12.78 7.16 -15.09
C GLU A 255 11.51 6.83 -15.88
N GLU A 256 11.41 5.59 -16.35
CA GLU A 256 10.25 5.09 -17.07
C GLU A 256 9.09 4.77 -16.12
N ASN A 257 7.89 5.25 -16.46
CA ASN A 257 6.67 4.84 -15.77
C ASN A 257 6.19 3.48 -16.28
N ILE A 258 6.32 2.45 -15.44
CA ILE A 258 5.83 1.09 -15.74
C ILE A 258 4.30 1.04 -15.80
N GLY A 259 3.62 1.84 -14.97
CA GLY A 259 2.16 1.83 -14.80
C GLY A 259 1.65 0.58 -14.06
N PHE A 260 0.47 0.11 -14.43
CA PHE A 260 -0.21 -1.02 -13.78
C PHE A 260 0.40 -2.40 -14.12
N PRO A 261 0.12 -3.45 -13.31
CA PRO A 261 0.46 -4.83 -13.61
C PRO A 261 0.17 -5.31 -15.04
N GLU A 262 -0.95 -4.85 -15.63
CA GLU A 262 -1.27 -5.18 -17.02
C GLU A 262 -0.24 -4.64 -18.03
N ASN A 263 0.34 -3.46 -17.77
CA ASN A 263 1.35 -2.85 -18.62
C ASN A 263 2.70 -3.53 -18.42
N PHE A 264 2.99 -3.96 -17.19
CA PHE A 264 4.16 -4.78 -16.91
C PHE A 264 4.15 -6.09 -17.72
N TYR A 265 3.05 -6.85 -17.71
CA TYR A 265 2.97 -8.10 -18.46
C TYR A 265 3.12 -7.91 -19.98
N LYS A 266 2.58 -6.82 -20.53
CA LYS A 266 2.70 -6.49 -21.97
C LYS A 266 4.16 -6.39 -22.42
N ARG A 267 5.10 -6.01 -21.54
CA ARG A 267 6.54 -5.95 -21.86
C ARG A 267 7.13 -7.31 -22.24
N PHE A 268 6.53 -8.39 -21.73
CA PHE A 268 6.94 -9.77 -21.98
C PHE A 268 6.04 -10.46 -23.01
N ASN A 269 5.14 -9.72 -23.67
CA ASN A 269 4.04 -10.26 -24.48
C ASN A 269 3.14 -11.25 -23.70
N CYS A 270 3.09 -11.10 -22.38
CA CYS A 270 2.27 -11.92 -21.48
C CYS A 270 0.98 -11.17 -21.10
N ASP A 271 0.07 -11.91 -20.48
CA ASP A 271 -1.05 -11.37 -19.71
C ASP A 271 -1.24 -12.21 -18.43
N HIS A 272 -2.16 -11.79 -17.58
CA HIS A 272 -2.44 -12.49 -16.31
C HIS A 272 -2.88 -13.95 -16.52
N CYS A 273 -3.50 -14.29 -17.65
CA CYS A 273 -3.93 -15.66 -17.92
C CYS A 273 -2.73 -16.58 -18.17
N HIS A 274 -1.69 -16.12 -18.86
CA HIS A 274 -0.45 -16.89 -19.03
C HIS A 274 0.18 -17.23 -17.69
N VAL A 275 0.23 -16.25 -16.77
CA VAL A 275 0.76 -16.45 -15.41
C VAL A 275 -0.06 -17.49 -14.66
N SER A 276 -1.39 -17.39 -14.73
CA SER A 276 -2.29 -18.35 -14.10
C SER A 276 -2.12 -19.77 -14.65
N GLU A 277 -1.99 -19.92 -15.98
CA GLU A 277 -1.75 -21.21 -16.63
C GLU A 277 -0.39 -21.82 -16.24
N HIS A 278 0.65 -20.98 -16.13
CA HIS A 278 1.98 -21.42 -15.67
C HIS A 278 1.93 -22.08 -14.29
N PHE A 279 1.22 -21.46 -13.34
CA PHE A 279 1.03 -22.03 -12.00
C PHE A 279 0.11 -23.26 -12.01
N ARG A 280 -0.96 -23.26 -12.82
CA ARG A 280 -1.86 -24.40 -12.94
C ARG A 280 -1.16 -25.67 -13.45
N ASN A 281 -0.18 -25.49 -14.32
CA ASN A 281 0.59 -26.60 -14.89
C ASN A 281 1.68 -27.13 -13.94
N ASN A 282 1.74 -26.66 -12.69
CA ASN A 282 2.76 -27.04 -11.69
C ASN A 282 4.18 -26.94 -12.25
N THR A 283 4.45 -25.91 -13.06
CA THR A 283 5.78 -25.67 -13.57
C THR A 283 6.73 -25.44 -12.39
N GLU A 284 7.92 -26.05 -12.42
CA GLU A 284 8.90 -25.89 -11.35
C GLU A 284 9.19 -24.41 -11.09
N LYS A 285 9.41 -24.06 -9.82
CA LYS A 285 9.77 -22.69 -9.41
C LYS A 285 10.97 -22.18 -10.20
N GLY A 286 10.90 -20.93 -10.64
CA GLY A 286 11.97 -20.27 -11.39
C GLY A 286 12.09 -20.70 -12.86
N LYS A 287 11.22 -21.60 -13.37
CA LYS A 287 11.17 -21.86 -14.81
C LYS A 287 10.57 -20.65 -15.53
N GLN A 288 11.21 -20.28 -16.64
CA GLN A 288 10.75 -19.19 -17.48
C GLN A 288 9.32 -19.45 -17.98
N ILE A 289 8.47 -18.44 -17.83
CA ILE A 289 7.12 -18.47 -18.36
C ILE A 289 7.14 -18.48 -19.90
N ASN A 290 6.32 -19.34 -20.50
CA ASN A 290 6.12 -19.33 -21.95
C ASN A 290 4.87 -18.52 -22.30
N CYS A 291 5.07 -17.28 -22.74
CA CYS A 291 3.99 -16.38 -23.13
C CYS A 291 3.54 -16.50 -24.59
N SER A 292 4.06 -17.47 -25.35
CA SER A 292 3.57 -17.76 -26.70
C SER A 292 2.41 -18.78 -26.72
N LEU A 293 2.16 -19.46 -25.60
CA LEU A 293 1.14 -20.50 -25.47
C LEU A 293 0.00 -20.02 -24.56
N SER A 294 -0.81 -19.05 -25.00
CA SER A 294 -2.14 -18.88 -24.41
C SER A 294 -3.08 -19.87 -25.09
N THR A 295 -3.59 -20.83 -24.32
CA THR A 295 -4.70 -21.69 -24.77
C THR A 295 -6.05 -20.95 -24.80
N ILE A 296 -6.08 -19.71 -24.33
CA ILE A 296 -7.27 -18.85 -24.44
C ILE A 296 -7.25 -18.23 -25.84
N ASN A 297 -7.90 -18.95 -26.76
CA ASN A 297 -8.34 -18.48 -28.07
C ASN A 297 -8.62 -16.96 -28.05
N ARG A 298 -7.66 -16.15 -28.53
CA ARG A 298 -7.80 -14.68 -28.69
C ARG A 298 -8.77 -14.29 -29.82
N ASN A 299 -9.61 -15.24 -30.28
CA ASN A 299 -10.61 -15.10 -31.34
C ASN A 299 -11.99 -15.60 -30.89
N ILE A 300 -12.48 -15.17 -29.72
CA ILE A 300 -13.92 -15.31 -29.41
C ILE A 300 -14.59 -13.97 -29.72
N TYR A 301 -14.91 -13.75 -30.99
CA TYR A 301 -15.79 -12.66 -31.43
C TYR A 301 -17.27 -12.91 -31.06
N HIS A 302 -17.62 -14.00 -30.38
CA HIS A 302 -19.00 -14.34 -30.03
C HIS A 302 -19.11 -14.97 -28.64
N TRP A 303 -19.38 -14.14 -27.63
CA TRP A 303 -20.29 -14.52 -26.53
C TRP A 303 -21.72 -14.16 -27.00
N PRO A 304 -22.77 -14.96 -26.70
CA PRO A 304 -22.88 -15.89 -25.58
C PRO A 304 -23.00 -17.36 -25.98
N SER A 305 -22.38 -18.28 -25.22
CA SER A 305 -22.76 -19.69 -25.33
C SER A 305 -24.06 -19.90 -24.56
N THR A 306 -25.09 -20.34 -25.28
CA THR A 306 -26.45 -20.62 -24.80
C THR A 306 -26.57 -21.94 -24.03
N THR A 307 -25.46 -22.54 -23.62
CA THR A 307 -25.46 -23.77 -22.83
C THR A 307 -25.35 -23.44 -21.35
N THR A 308 -26.48 -23.54 -20.64
CA THR A 308 -26.50 -23.40 -19.17
C THR A 308 -25.59 -24.45 -18.53
N ASP A 309 -24.47 -24.00 -17.97
CA ASP A 309 -23.56 -24.86 -17.20
C ASP A 309 -24.30 -25.48 -16.00
N SER A 310 -23.82 -26.64 -15.54
CA SER A 310 -24.17 -27.31 -14.28
C SER A 310 -24.31 -26.33 -13.10
N TRP A 311 -23.43 -25.34 -13.00
CA TRP A 311 -23.50 -24.26 -12.00
C TRP A 311 -24.74 -23.38 -12.14
N HIS A 312 -25.09 -22.96 -13.36
CA HIS A 312 -26.31 -22.20 -13.64
C HIS A 312 -27.56 -23.01 -13.29
N ARG A 313 -27.58 -24.32 -13.60
CA ARG A 313 -28.67 -25.22 -13.20
C ARG A 313 -28.77 -25.41 -11.68
N ALA A 314 -27.64 -25.48 -10.98
CA ALA A 314 -27.61 -25.57 -9.52
C ALA A 314 -28.03 -24.26 -8.84
N ALA A 315 -27.66 -23.10 -9.39
CA ALA A 315 -28.11 -21.80 -8.92
C ALA A 315 -29.62 -21.61 -9.14
N TRP A 316 -30.14 -22.00 -10.31
CA TRP A 316 -31.57 -21.93 -10.60
C TRP A 316 -32.41 -22.85 -9.70
N ARG A 317 -31.93 -24.06 -9.42
CA ARG A 317 -32.59 -24.98 -8.45
C ARG A 317 -32.62 -24.43 -7.03
N ARG A 318 -31.54 -23.78 -6.57
CA ARG A 318 -31.48 -23.11 -5.26
C ARG A 318 -32.46 -21.95 -5.17
N ASN A 319 -32.55 -21.13 -6.21
CA ASN A 319 -33.45 -19.98 -6.26
C ASN A 319 -34.93 -20.41 -6.25
N ARG A 320 -35.27 -21.49 -6.98
CA ARG A 320 -36.62 -22.05 -7.01
C ARG A 320 -37.05 -22.72 -5.69
N TRP A 321 -36.10 -23.19 -4.89
CA TRP A 321 -36.36 -23.71 -3.54
C TRP A 321 -36.60 -22.58 -2.53
N TRP A 322 -35.91 -21.45 -2.67
CA TRP A 322 -36.05 -20.30 -1.79
C TRP A 322 -37.45 -19.66 -1.89
N TYR A 323 -37.97 -19.52 -3.12
CA TYR A 323 -39.34 -19.05 -3.41
C TYR A 323 -40.47 -20.02 -3.05
N LYS A 324 -40.17 -21.27 -2.67
CA LYS A 324 -41.17 -22.22 -2.16
C LYS A 324 -41.21 -22.26 -0.64
N ARG A 325 -40.26 -21.61 0.05
CA ARG A 325 -40.16 -21.53 1.50
C ARG A 325 -40.57 -20.17 2.08
N HIS A 326 -40.86 -19.20 1.21
CA HIS A 326 -41.40 -17.87 1.48
C HIS A 326 -42.56 -17.64 0.52
#